data_AF-G3PU09-F1
#
_entry.id   AF-G3PU09-F1
#
_cell.length_a   1.000
_cell.length_b   1.000
_cell.length_c   1.000
_cell.angle_alpha   90.00
_cell.angle_beta   90.00
_cell.angle_gamma   90.00
#
_symmetry.space_group_name_H-M   'P 1'
#
loop_
_entity.id
_entity.type
_entity.pdbx_description
1 polymer ?
#
loop_
_entity_poly.entity_id
_entity_poly.type
_entity_poly.pdbx_seq_one_letter_code
_entity_poly.pdbx_strand_id
1 'polypeptide(L)'
;MASLKSVVVYSTRLLKTLQQKSHVVHIKRTLVLPGLPLFRRPQGKFLPFGRLSSSTAASGAKGEESLFKWLLLLIPVTTFGLGTWQVKRRQWKMQLINDLRRLVTAEPIPLPLDPNELKDLEYRRVKVRGEFDHARELYVLPRSPVDPEKEAREAGTLSSSGETGANVITPFRCTDLGITILVNRGYVPKQKVRPETRMKGQVEGEVEVVGVVRLTENRKPFVPNNDVERNRWHYRDLEAMGAAAGAEPIFIDADFGSTTPGGPIGGQTRVTLRNEHMQYMVTWYGLCAATSYMWYAKFIKKMV
;
A
#
# COMPACT_ATOMS: atom_id res chain seq x y z
N MET A 1 30.31 13.25 -18.96
CA MET A 1 29.26 12.45 -18.30
C MET A 1 27.90 12.67 -18.96
N ALA A 2 27.65 12.08 -20.13
CA ALA A 2 26.39 12.27 -20.87
C ALA A 2 25.92 11.05 -21.69
N SER A 3 26.38 9.82 -21.38
CA SER A 3 26.10 8.65 -22.24
C SER A 3 25.32 7.50 -21.58
N LEU A 4 24.81 7.67 -20.36
CA LEU A 4 24.12 6.58 -19.62
C LEU A 4 22.61 6.77 -19.43
N LYS A 5 22.04 7.91 -19.83
CA LYS A 5 20.58 8.16 -19.70
C LYS A 5 19.74 7.68 -20.89
N SER A 6 20.33 7.38 -22.04
CA SER A 6 19.59 7.00 -23.27
C SER A 6 19.27 5.50 -23.37
N VAL A 7 20.02 4.62 -22.71
CA VAL A 7 19.86 3.15 -22.84
C VAL A 7 18.64 2.62 -22.07
N VAL A 8 18.21 3.31 -21.00
CA VAL A 8 17.08 2.87 -20.16
C VAL A 8 15.71 3.18 -20.79
N VAL A 9 15.64 4.16 -21.70
CA VAL A 9 14.38 4.58 -22.33
C VAL A 9 13.96 3.65 -23.48
N TYR A 10 14.90 2.92 -24.10
CA TYR A 10 14.60 2.04 -25.24
C TYR A 10 14.07 0.65 -24.84
N SER A 11 14.39 0.14 -23.64
CA SER A 11 13.99 -1.22 -23.23
C SER A 11 12.51 -1.36 -22.85
N THR A 12 11.86 -0.25 -22.45
CA THR A 12 10.46 -0.27 -22.02
C THR A 12 9.46 -0.27 -23.17
N ARG A 13 9.86 0.11 -24.39
CA ARG A 13 8.99 0.05 -25.58
C ARG A 13 8.93 -1.35 -26.21
N LEU A 14 9.97 -2.17 -26.07
CA LEU A 14 10.03 -3.51 -26.68
C LEU A 14 9.26 -4.58 -25.88
N LEU A 15 9.03 -4.36 -24.59
CA LEU A 15 8.29 -5.28 -23.72
C LEU A 15 6.76 -5.20 -23.90
N LYS A 16 6.22 -4.11 -24.46
CA LYS A 16 4.78 -3.97 -24.72
C LYS A 16 4.30 -4.68 -25.98
N THR A 17 5.18 -4.97 -26.94
CA THR A 17 4.79 -5.61 -28.21
C THR A 17 4.84 -7.15 -28.19
N LEU A 18 5.41 -7.77 -27.15
CA LEU A 18 5.52 -9.23 -27.06
C LEU A 18 4.41 -9.89 -26.22
N GLN A 19 3.52 -9.12 -25.57
CA GLN A 19 2.47 -9.66 -24.72
C GLN A 19 1.15 -10.01 -25.45
N GLN A 20 1.06 -9.80 -26.77
CA GLN A 20 -0.20 -9.93 -27.51
C GLN A 20 -0.34 -11.22 -28.36
N LYS A 21 0.55 -12.21 -28.21
CA LYS A 21 0.41 -13.49 -28.94
C LYS A 21 0.81 -14.68 -28.08
N SER A 22 -0.15 -15.26 -27.36
CA SER A 22 -0.06 -16.65 -26.92
C SER A 22 -1.47 -17.23 -26.81
N HIS A 23 -1.80 -18.07 -27.79
CA HIS A 23 -3.04 -18.83 -27.87
C HIS A 23 -3.12 -19.86 -26.75
N VAL A 24 -4.31 -19.99 -26.17
CA VAL A 24 -4.68 -20.99 -25.18
C VAL A 24 -4.70 -22.37 -25.85
N VAL A 25 -3.91 -23.32 -25.36
CA VAL A 25 -3.99 -24.74 -25.74
C VAL A 25 -4.40 -25.54 -24.52
N HIS A 26 -5.60 -26.13 -24.58
CA HIS A 26 -6.09 -27.12 -23.62
C HIS A 26 -5.41 -28.47 -23.89
N ILE A 27 -4.74 -29.05 -22.88
CA ILE A 27 -4.23 -30.42 -22.93
C ILE A 27 -5.11 -31.31 -22.05
N LYS A 28 -5.83 -32.25 -22.67
CA LYS A 28 -6.55 -33.34 -22.00
C LYS A 28 -5.56 -34.43 -21.57
N ARG A 29 -5.69 -34.89 -20.32
CA ARG A 29 -5.02 -36.09 -19.78
C ARG A 29 -5.63 -37.35 -20.40
N THR A 30 -4.80 -38.33 -20.75
CA THR A 30 -5.27 -39.71 -20.97
C THR A 30 -4.20 -40.69 -20.48
N LEU A 31 -4.62 -41.54 -19.55
CA LEU A 31 -3.92 -42.66 -18.92
C LEU A 31 -4.13 -43.90 -19.78
N VAL A 32 -3.08 -44.60 -20.19
CA VAL A 32 -3.14 -46.04 -20.58
C VAL A 32 -1.76 -46.70 -20.35
N LEU A 33 -1.72 -47.70 -19.47
CA LEU A 33 -0.79 -48.84 -19.47
C LEU A 33 -1.47 -49.98 -20.25
N PRO A 34 -0.76 -50.85 -21.00
CA PRO A 34 -0.36 -52.14 -20.39
C PRO A 34 0.87 -52.85 -21.04
N GLY A 35 1.34 -53.92 -20.38
CA GLY A 35 1.82 -55.13 -21.09
C GLY A 35 3.30 -55.55 -20.95
N LEU A 36 3.58 -56.43 -19.98
CA LEU A 36 4.71 -57.40 -19.95
C LEU A 36 4.28 -58.68 -20.73
N PRO A 37 5.18 -59.55 -21.27
CA PRO A 37 5.96 -60.46 -20.43
C PRO A 37 7.33 -61.01 -20.94
N LEU A 38 8.10 -61.52 -19.96
CA LEU A 38 9.07 -62.65 -19.93
C LEU A 38 10.08 -62.89 -21.07
N PHE A 39 11.37 -63.06 -20.71
CA PHE A 39 12.12 -64.31 -20.97
C PHE A 39 13.45 -64.44 -20.18
N ARG A 40 13.61 -65.64 -19.58
CA ARG A 40 14.79 -66.44 -19.18
C ARG A 40 16.08 -65.81 -18.59
N ARG A 41 16.41 -66.29 -17.38
CA ARG A 41 17.78 -66.53 -16.88
C ARG A 41 18.46 -67.69 -17.63
N PRO A 42 19.80 -67.65 -17.76
CA PRO A 42 20.59 -68.74 -17.18
C PRO A 42 21.75 -68.24 -16.32
N GLN A 43 22.16 -69.11 -15.39
CA GLN A 43 23.29 -68.99 -14.47
C GLN A 43 24.63 -68.96 -15.22
N GLY A 44 25.63 -68.26 -14.69
CA GLY A 44 27.02 -68.50 -15.09
C GLY A 44 28.02 -67.39 -14.74
N LYS A 45 28.78 -67.62 -13.67
CA LYS A 45 30.17 -67.19 -13.40
C LYS A 45 30.44 -65.69 -13.18
N PHE A 46 30.76 -65.37 -11.93
CA PHE A 46 31.48 -64.16 -11.54
C PHE A 46 32.90 -64.19 -12.12
N LEU A 47 33.24 -63.18 -12.94
CA LEU A 47 34.61 -62.78 -13.26
C LEU A 47 34.77 -61.34 -12.76
N PRO A 48 35.80 -60.99 -11.97
CA PRO A 48 36.05 -59.61 -11.60
C PRO A 48 36.71 -58.93 -12.81
N PHE A 49 35.93 -58.25 -13.64
CA PHE A 49 36.50 -57.39 -14.67
C PHE A 49 37.05 -56.13 -13.98
N GLY A 50 38.36 -55.94 -14.11
CA GLY A 50 39.11 -54.83 -13.55
C GLY A 50 38.48 -53.49 -13.90
N ARG A 51 38.40 -52.62 -12.90
CA ARG A 51 37.94 -51.24 -13.01
C ARG A 51 38.97 -50.44 -13.83
N LEU A 52 38.78 -50.38 -15.13
CA LEU A 52 39.46 -49.40 -15.98
C LEU A 52 38.85 -48.02 -15.68
N SER A 53 39.58 -47.25 -14.88
CA SER A 53 39.33 -45.83 -14.63
C SER A 53 39.30 -45.07 -15.97
N SER A 54 38.09 -44.71 -16.42
CA SER A 54 37.90 -43.75 -17.49
C SER A 54 38.13 -42.34 -16.93
N SER A 55 39.30 -41.77 -17.20
CA SER A 55 39.70 -40.43 -16.77
C SER A 55 38.86 -39.30 -17.38
N THR A 56 38.10 -39.58 -18.44
CA THR A 56 37.26 -38.59 -19.15
C THR A 56 36.00 -38.18 -18.36
N ALA A 57 35.41 -39.09 -17.57
CA ALA A 57 34.23 -38.78 -16.74
C ALA A 57 34.58 -37.90 -15.52
N ALA A 58 35.82 -37.98 -15.04
CA ALA A 58 36.29 -37.21 -13.88
C ALA A 58 36.52 -35.73 -14.19
N SER A 59 36.79 -35.38 -15.46
CA SER A 59 36.97 -34.00 -15.91
C SER A 59 35.63 -33.26 -16.01
N GLY A 60 34.59 -33.90 -16.57
CA GLY A 60 33.24 -33.33 -16.64
C GLY A 60 32.62 -33.09 -15.26
N ALA A 61 32.77 -34.06 -14.34
CA ALA A 61 32.25 -33.96 -12.97
C ALA A 61 32.90 -32.83 -12.16
N LYS A 62 34.22 -32.59 -12.31
CA LYS A 62 34.91 -31.46 -11.65
C LYS A 62 34.44 -30.09 -12.16
N GLY A 63 34.12 -29.98 -13.45
CA GLY A 63 33.56 -28.77 -14.05
C GLY A 63 32.15 -28.47 -13.52
N GLU A 64 31.29 -29.48 -13.46
CA GLU A 64 29.93 -29.36 -12.93
C GLU A 64 29.90 -29.03 -11.42
N GLU A 65 30.77 -29.62 -10.61
CA GLU A 65 30.88 -29.28 -9.18
C GLU A 65 31.38 -27.85 -8.94
N SER A 66 32.29 -27.36 -9.78
CA SER A 66 32.76 -25.97 -9.74
C SER A 66 31.64 -24.99 -10.10
N LEU A 67 30.91 -25.25 -11.19
CA LEU A 67 29.75 -24.45 -11.59
C LEU A 67 28.66 -24.44 -10.53
N PHE A 68 28.35 -25.60 -9.93
CA PHE A 68 27.36 -25.72 -8.87
C PHE A 68 27.76 -24.95 -7.60
N LYS A 69 29.05 -24.95 -7.24
CA LYS A 69 29.60 -24.17 -6.12
C LYS A 69 29.37 -22.67 -6.31
N TRP A 70 29.61 -22.14 -7.52
CA TRP A 70 29.36 -20.73 -7.83
C TRP A 70 27.88 -20.40 -7.95
N LEU A 71 27.07 -21.31 -8.50
CA LEU A 71 25.62 -21.16 -8.57
C LEU A 71 24.99 -21.02 -7.17
N LEU A 72 25.46 -21.80 -6.20
CA LEU A 72 24.96 -21.71 -4.82
C LEU A 72 25.32 -20.39 -4.12
N LEU A 73 26.39 -19.69 -4.52
CA LEU A 73 26.72 -18.36 -4.01
C LEU A 73 25.76 -17.27 -4.50
N LEU A 74 25.01 -17.51 -5.56
CA LEU A 74 24.01 -16.55 -6.04
C LEU A 74 22.94 -16.28 -4.98
N ILE A 75 22.57 -17.29 -4.19
CA ILE A 75 21.54 -17.18 -3.16
C ILE A 75 21.92 -16.16 -2.05
N PRO A 76 23.06 -16.27 -1.36
CA PRO A 76 23.45 -15.26 -0.38
C PRO A 76 23.67 -13.88 -1.00
N VAL A 77 24.20 -13.80 -2.22
CA VAL A 77 24.39 -12.50 -2.93
C VAL A 77 23.05 -11.81 -3.19
N THR A 78 22.06 -12.54 -3.72
CA THR A 78 20.73 -12.00 -3.99
C THR A 78 19.99 -11.61 -2.71
N THR A 79 20.04 -12.44 -1.67
CA THR A 79 19.38 -12.15 -0.37
C THR A 79 20.04 -10.97 0.35
N PHE A 80 21.36 -10.80 0.26
CA PHE A 80 22.06 -9.61 0.73
C PHE A 80 21.63 -8.34 -0.04
N GLY A 81 21.51 -8.44 -1.37
CA GLY A 81 21.01 -7.37 -2.22
C GLY A 81 19.58 -6.95 -1.86
N LEU A 82 18.70 -7.93 -1.64
CA LEU A 82 17.32 -7.69 -1.18
C LEU A 82 17.28 -7.08 0.23
N GLY A 83 18.13 -7.54 1.16
CA GLY A 83 18.26 -6.94 2.49
C GLY A 83 18.69 -5.47 2.42
N THR A 84 19.70 -5.17 1.60
CA THR A 84 20.18 -3.80 1.38
C THR A 84 19.11 -2.91 0.75
N TRP A 85 18.36 -3.44 -0.23
CA TRP A 85 17.25 -2.73 -0.82
C TRP A 85 16.16 -2.40 0.21
N GLN A 86 15.82 -3.34 1.10
CA GLN A 86 14.85 -3.10 2.17
C GLN A 86 15.30 -2.01 3.15
N VAL A 87 16.60 -1.91 3.47
CA VAL A 87 17.16 -0.83 4.30
C VAL A 87 16.91 0.52 3.62
N LYS A 88 17.33 0.67 2.35
CA LYS A 88 17.16 1.91 1.59
C LYS A 88 15.67 2.27 1.44
N ARG A 89 14.84 1.29 1.14
CA ARG A 89 13.39 1.45 1.01
C ARG A 89 12.75 1.92 2.32
N ARG A 90 13.18 1.38 3.46
CA ARG A 90 12.73 1.82 4.78
C ARG A 90 13.15 3.26 5.07
N GLN A 91 14.40 3.63 4.78
CA GLN A 91 14.89 5.00 5.00
C GLN A 91 14.09 6.02 4.21
N TRP A 92 13.89 5.79 2.91
CA TRP A 92 13.04 6.62 2.05
C TRP A 92 11.62 6.74 2.61
N LYS A 93 11.02 5.61 3.01
CA LYS A 93 9.66 5.62 3.58
C LYS A 93 9.59 6.36 4.91
N MET A 94 10.62 6.27 5.74
CA MET A 94 10.69 6.98 7.01
C MET A 94 10.80 8.50 6.80
N GLN A 95 11.57 8.93 5.79
CA GLN A 95 11.63 10.35 5.40
C GLN A 95 10.25 10.86 5.02
N LEU A 96 9.52 10.14 4.15
CA LEU A 96 8.15 10.52 3.77
C LEU A 96 7.20 10.61 4.97
N ILE A 97 7.26 9.65 5.91
CA ILE A 97 6.46 9.69 7.14
C ILE A 97 6.81 10.91 7.99
N ASN A 98 8.09 11.24 8.11
CA ASN A 98 8.54 12.39 8.88
C ASN A 98 8.09 13.71 8.24
N ASP A 99 8.15 13.82 6.92
CA ASP A 99 7.70 15.01 6.19
C ASP A 99 6.20 15.20 6.36
N LEU A 100 5.40 14.14 6.19
CA LEU A 100 3.96 14.18 6.46
C LEU A 100 3.65 14.54 7.92
N ARG A 101 4.38 13.96 8.88
CA ARG A 101 4.22 14.29 10.29
C ARG A 101 4.48 15.78 10.53
N ARG A 102 5.53 16.36 9.95
CA ARG A 102 5.84 17.79 10.08
C ARG A 102 4.70 18.67 9.57
N LEU A 103 4.12 18.35 8.41
CA LEU A 103 3.00 19.11 7.84
C LEU A 103 1.76 19.06 8.74
N VAL A 104 1.45 17.88 9.27
CA VAL A 104 0.27 17.64 10.12
C VAL A 104 0.48 18.15 11.54
N THR A 105 1.70 18.28 12.06
CA THR A 105 1.93 18.83 13.42
C THR A 105 2.26 20.31 13.43
N ALA A 106 2.60 20.91 12.29
CA ALA A 106 2.93 22.32 12.20
C ALA A 106 1.73 23.21 12.57
N GLU A 107 2.03 24.43 13.02
CA GLU A 107 1.01 25.39 13.47
C GLU A 107 0.01 25.70 12.35
N PRO A 108 -1.29 25.84 12.65
CA PRO A 108 -2.29 26.16 11.63
C PRO A 108 -2.03 27.53 10.98
N ILE A 109 -2.08 27.59 9.65
CA ILE A 109 -2.04 28.85 8.89
C ILE A 109 -3.45 29.27 8.46
N PRO A 110 -3.72 30.55 8.17
CA PRO A 110 -4.97 30.92 7.52
C PRO A 110 -5.09 30.20 6.16
N LEU A 111 -6.31 29.82 5.77
CA LEU A 111 -6.57 29.19 4.48
C LEU A 111 -6.32 30.19 3.34
N PRO A 112 -5.40 29.91 2.39
CA PRO A 112 -5.21 30.77 1.23
C PRO A 112 -6.36 30.60 0.23
N LEU A 113 -6.60 31.65 -0.56
CA LEU A 113 -7.64 31.69 -1.57
C LEU A 113 -7.20 31.14 -2.94
N ASP A 114 -5.89 31.13 -3.23
CA ASP A 114 -5.39 30.67 -4.53
C ASP A 114 -5.46 29.13 -4.64
N PRO A 115 -6.20 28.58 -5.63
CA PRO A 115 -6.24 27.15 -5.89
C PRO A 115 -4.87 26.52 -6.18
N ASN A 116 -3.89 27.29 -6.68
CA ASN A 116 -2.56 26.75 -6.92
C ASN A 116 -1.78 26.56 -5.62
N GLU A 117 -1.87 27.51 -4.68
CA GLU A 117 -1.28 27.37 -3.34
C GLU A 117 -1.91 26.19 -2.58
N LEU A 118 -3.23 25.96 -2.73
CA LEU A 118 -3.92 24.85 -2.07
C LEU A 118 -3.39 23.47 -2.48
N LYS A 119 -2.90 23.29 -3.72
CA LYS A 119 -2.33 22.02 -4.19
C LYS A 119 -1.06 21.65 -3.45
N ASP A 120 -0.26 22.64 -3.08
CA ASP A 120 1.00 22.44 -2.36
C ASP A 120 0.79 22.29 -0.84
N LEU A 121 -0.45 22.49 -0.37
CA LEU A 121 -0.83 22.44 1.04
C LEU A 121 -1.51 21.12 1.44
N GLU A 122 -1.49 20.07 0.61
CA GLU A 122 -2.02 18.77 1.03
C GLU A 122 -1.34 18.31 2.33
N TYR A 123 -2.14 17.91 3.32
CA TYR A 123 -1.71 17.57 4.69
C TYR A 123 -1.28 18.75 5.58
N ARG A 124 -1.31 19.99 5.09
CA ARG A 124 -1.04 21.17 5.93
C ARG A 124 -2.25 21.50 6.79
N ARG A 125 -1.98 21.85 8.06
CA ARG A 125 -2.98 22.42 8.96
C ARG A 125 -3.35 23.85 8.60
N VAL A 126 -4.63 24.09 8.48
CA VAL A 126 -5.23 25.39 8.22
C VAL A 126 -6.30 25.71 9.26
N LYS A 127 -6.62 26.99 9.37
CA LYS A 127 -7.59 27.54 10.31
C LYS A 127 -8.58 28.42 9.56
N VAL A 128 -9.87 28.20 9.83
CA VAL A 128 -10.98 28.96 9.24
C VAL A 128 -12.01 29.31 10.31
N ARG A 129 -12.70 30.44 10.15
CA ARG A 129 -13.78 30.89 11.02
C ARG A 129 -15.04 31.16 10.19
N GLY A 130 -16.19 30.77 10.71
CA GLY A 130 -17.42 30.77 9.94
C GLY A 130 -18.53 29.92 10.54
N GLU A 131 -19.54 29.64 9.73
CA GLU A 131 -20.75 28.94 10.16
C GLU A 131 -20.99 27.69 9.31
N PHE A 132 -21.49 26.62 9.93
CA PHE A 132 -21.88 25.40 9.24
C PHE A 132 -23.28 25.52 8.62
N ASP A 133 -23.40 25.13 7.35
CA ASP A 133 -24.70 24.92 6.72
C ASP A 133 -25.12 23.46 6.86
N HIS A 134 -25.82 23.17 7.95
CA HIS A 134 -26.31 21.83 8.27
C HIS A 134 -27.41 21.31 7.33
N ALA A 135 -28.01 22.18 6.48
CA ALA A 135 -29.05 21.76 5.55
C ALA A 135 -28.47 21.04 4.31
N ARG A 136 -27.20 21.30 3.98
CA ARG A 136 -26.52 20.78 2.78
C ARG A 136 -25.41 19.78 3.09
N GLU A 137 -25.55 19.01 4.16
CA GLU A 137 -24.58 18.00 4.55
C GLU A 137 -24.47 16.86 3.53
N LEU A 138 -23.25 16.39 3.25
CA LEU A 138 -22.93 15.28 2.39
C LEU A 138 -22.36 14.10 3.19
N TYR A 139 -22.63 12.87 2.73
CA TYR A 139 -22.22 11.66 3.45
C TYR A 139 -21.25 10.80 2.64
N VAL A 140 -20.03 10.64 3.12
CA VAL A 140 -19.06 9.70 2.54
C VAL A 140 -19.12 8.37 3.30
N LEU A 141 -19.51 7.29 2.62
CA LEU A 141 -19.71 5.96 3.20
C LEU A 141 -19.42 4.83 2.20
N PRO A 142 -19.10 3.61 2.68
CA PRO A 142 -18.87 3.24 4.08
C PRO A 142 -17.52 3.77 4.60
N ARG A 143 -17.49 4.21 5.86
CA ARG A 143 -16.26 4.55 6.59
C ARG A 143 -16.20 3.79 7.91
N SER A 144 -14.99 3.54 8.39
CA SER A 144 -14.76 2.97 9.71
C SER A 144 -14.03 4.01 10.57
N PRO A 145 -14.25 4.00 11.90
CA PRO A 145 -13.56 4.90 12.79
C PRO A 145 -12.06 4.61 12.74
N VAL A 146 -11.28 5.68 12.74
CA VAL A 146 -9.83 5.66 12.85
C VAL A 146 -9.51 5.81 14.33
N ASP A 147 -9.10 4.71 14.95
CA ASP A 147 -8.62 4.67 16.32
C ASP A 147 -7.21 4.07 16.32
N PRO A 148 -6.16 4.88 16.55
CA PRO A 148 -4.78 4.40 16.52
C PRO A 148 -4.48 3.29 17.53
N GLU A 149 -5.09 3.31 18.71
CA GLU A 149 -4.86 2.28 19.73
C GLU A 149 -5.50 0.96 19.32
N LYS A 150 -6.73 1.04 18.81
CA LYS A 150 -7.46 -0.12 18.31
C LYS A 150 -6.81 -0.70 17.06
N GLU A 151 -6.38 0.15 16.12
CA GLU A 151 -5.65 -0.27 14.91
C GLU A 151 -4.33 -0.97 15.26
N ALA A 152 -3.62 -0.51 16.29
CA ALA A 152 -2.39 -1.16 16.75
C ALA A 152 -2.67 -2.53 17.40
N ARG A 153 -3.75 -2.65 18.18
CA ARG A 153 -4.16 -3.92 18.80
C ARG A 153 -4.67 -4.95 17.78
N GLU A 154 -5.39 -4.50 16.76
CA GLU A 154 -5.95 -5.35 15.71
C GLU A 154 -4.99 -5.56 14.52
N ALA A 155 -3.78 -5.00 14.58
CA ALA A 155 -2.77 -5.14 13.53
C ALA A 155 -2.36 -6.62 13.36
N GLY A 156 -2.77 -7.21 12.23
CA GLY A 156 -2.49 -8.61 11.90
C GLY A 156 -3.66 -9.57 12.14
N THR A 157 -4.79 -9.08 12.66
CA THR A 157 -6.02 -9.85 12.79
C THR A 157 -6.82 -9.81 11.47
N LEU A 158 -7.31 -10.96 11.00
CA LEU A 158 -8.14 -11.04 9.78
C LEU A 158 -9.55 -10.47 9.95
N SER A 159 -9.93 -10.17 11.20
CA SER A 159 -11.24 -9.65 11.58
C SER A 159 -11.15 -8.14 11.79
N SER A 160 -11.59 -7.34 10.82
CA SER A 160 -11.86 -5.92 11.08
C SER A 160 -13.11 -5.85 11.96
N SER A 161 -13.01 -5.32 13.17
CA SER A 161 -14.19 -5.06 13.97
C SER A 161 -15.14 -4.13 13.18
N GLY A 162 -16.34 -4.64 12.91
CA GLY A 162 -17.25 -4.23 11.82
C GLY A 162 -18.01 -2.92 12.00
N GLU A 163 -17.43 -1.93 12.68
CA GLU A 163 -18.07 -0.63 12.82
C GLU A 163 -17.97 0.14 11.51
N THR A 164 -19.10 0.16 10.81
CA THR A 164 -19.30 0.95 9.60
C THR A 164 -20.19 2.14 9.93
N GLY A 165 -19.81 3.27 9.38
CA GLY A 165 -20.51 4.54 9.52
C GLY A 165 -20.24 5.41 8.29
N ALA A 166 -20.28 6.72 8.51
CA ALA A 166 -20.05 7.72 7.48
C ALA A 166 -19.13 8.82 8.00
N ASN A 167 -18.43 9.47 7.07
CA ASN A 167 -17.91 10.80 7.33
C ASN A 167 -18.98 11.83 6.95
N VAL A 168 -19.19 12.83 7.81
CA VAL A 168 -20.13 13.92 7.57
C VAL A 168 -19.36 15.12 7.05
N ILE A 169 -19.65 15.50 5.81
CA ILE A 169 -19.08 16.68 5.17
C ILE A 169 -20.15 17.77 5.22
N THR A 170 -19.82 18.91 5.77
CA THR A 170 -20.76 20.03 5.92
C THR A 170 -20.16 21.25 5.23
N PRO A 171 -20.93 21.94 4.36
CA PRO A 171 -20.51 23.21 3.83
C PRO A 171 -20.30 24.21 4.95
N PHE A 172 -19.23 24.98 4.86
CA PHE A 172 -18.81 25.92 5.89
C PHE A 172 -18.62 27.28 5.24
N ARG A 173 -19.46 28.24 5.63
CA ARG A 173 -19.40 29.61 5.13
C ARG A 173 -18.33 30.36 5.93
N CYS A 174 -17.17 30.57 5.33
CA CYS A 174 -16.06 31.29 5.94
C CYS A 174 -16.37 32.79 6.01
N THR A 175 -16.51 33.35 7.21
CA THR A 175 -16.79 34.79 7.41
C THR A 175 -15.64 35.65 6.88
N ASP A 176 -14.39 35.24 7.16
CA ASP A 176 -13.19 36.01 6.81
C ASP A 176 -12.92 36.06 5.30
N LEU A 177 -13.32 35.00 4.58
CA LEU A 177 -13.00 34.80 3.16
C LEU A 177 -14.20 35.06 2.24
N GLY A 178 -15.43 35.11 2.79
CA GLY A 178 -16.66 35.29 2.01
C GLY A 178 -17.04 34.13 1.10
N ILE A 179 -16.35 32.99 1.19
CA ILE A 179 -16.58 31.78 0.40
C ILE A 179 -17.14 30.64 1.24
N THR A 180 -17.82 29.69 0.61
CA THR A 180 -18.25 28.45 1.25
C THR A 180 -17.30 27.33 0.85
N ILE A 181 -16.78 26.57 1.81
CA ILE A 181 -15.87 25.43 1.56
C ILE A 181 -16.48 24.13 2.11
N LEU A 182 -15.89 22.99 1.78
CA LEU A 182 -16.29 21.69 2.31
C LEU A 182 -15.47 21.32 3.54
N VAL A 183 -16.12 21.08 4.67
CA VAL A 183 -15.45 20.62 5.90
C VAL A 183 -15.92 19.21 6.24
N ASN A 184 -15.01 18.24 6.24
CA ASN A 184 -15.28 16.94 6.84
C ASN A 184 -15.16 17.03 8.36
N ARG A 185 -16.31 17.05 9.02
CA ARG A 185 -16.44 17.11 10.48
C ARG A 185 -16.03 15.79 11.14
N GLY A 186 -15.96 14.71 10.36
CA GLY A 186 -15.42 13.43 10.77
C GLY A 186 -16.47 12.32 10.86
N TYR A 187 -16.18 11.30 11.67
CA TYR A 187 -16.89 10.03 11.66
C TYR A 187 -18.15 10.04 12.52
N VAL A 188 -19.22 9.42 12.01
CA VAL A 188 -20.41 9.03 12.78
C VAL A 188 -20.75 7.55 12.55
N PRO A 189 -21.18 6.81 13.59
CA PRO A 189 -21.75 5.47 13.41
C PRO A 189 -22.97 5.48 12.49
N LYS A 190 -23.28 4.35 11.86
CA LYS A 190 -24.42 4.21 10.93
C LYS A 190 -25.75 4.72 11.49
N GLN A 191 -25.98 4.56 12.79
CA GLN A 191 -27.20 4.99 13.49
C GLN A 191 -27.29 6.52 13.64
N LYS A 192 -26.16 7.23 13.54
CA LYS A 192 -26.03 8.68 13.75
C LYS A 192 -25.80 9.49 12.47
N VAL A 193 -25.96 8.86 11.30
CA VAL A 193 -25.78 9.53 10.00
C VAL A 193 -26.80 10.66 9.83
N ARG A 194 -28.07 10.41 10.18
CA ARG A 194 -29.16 11.39 10.04
C ARG A 194 -28.97 12.57 11.01
N PRO A 195 -29.10 13.83 10.56
CA PRO A 195 -28.93 15.02 11.41
C PRO A 195 -29.80 15.00 12.68
N GLU A 196 -31.06 14.57 12.56
CA GLU A 196 -32.03 14.46 13.65
C GLU A 196 -31.55 13.58 14.82
N THR A 197 -30.70 12.59 14.54
CA THR A 197 -30.16 11.67 15.55
C THR A 197 -28.94 12.22 16.30
N ARG A 198 -28.46 13.41 15.90
CA ARG A 198 -27.27 14.07 16.44
C ARG A 198 -27.44 15.58 16.61
N MET A 199 -28.62 16.03 17.04
CA MET A 199 -28.95 17.46 17.22
C MET A 199 -27.92 18.23 18.05
N LYS A 200 -27.37 17.62 19.12
CA LYS A 200 -26.31 18.24 19.94
C LYS A 200 -25.03 18.57 19.17
N GLY A 201 -24.79 17.84 18.08
CA GLY A 201 -23.66 18.07 17.18
C GLY A 201 -23.96 19.03 16.04
N GLN A 202 -25.18 19.59 15.92
CA GLN A 202 -25.48 20.62 14.93
C GLN A 202 -25.27 21.98 15.60
N VAL A 203 -24.03 22.46 15.53
CA VAL A 203 -23.63 23.69 16.20
C VAL A 203 -24.10 24.88 15.39
N GLU A 204 -24.90 25.73 16.01
CA GLU A 204 -25.38 26.97 15.41
C GLU A 204 -24.44 28.13 15.72
N GLY A 205 -24.32 29.06 14.78
CA GLY A 205 -23.50 30.25 14.90
C GLY A 205 -22.04 30.06 14.52
N GLU A 206 -21.26 31.12 14.75
CA GLU A 206 -19.88 31.22 14.28
C GLU A 206 -18.92 30.40 15.15
N VAL A 207 -18.15 29.55 14.48
CA VAL A 207 -17.16 28.67 15.09
C VAL A 207 -15.83 28.76 14.35
N GLU A 208 -14.78 28.37 15.06
CA GLU A 208 -13.45 28.26 14.53
C GLU A 208 -13.14 26.78 14.30
N VAL A 209 -12.70 26.44 13.09
CA VAL A 209 -12.35 25.07 12.70
C VAL A 209 -10.88 25.03 12.31
N VAL A 210 -10.16 24.13 12.97
CA VAL A 210 -8.81 23.76 12.57
C VAL A 210 -8.89 22.41 11.87
N GLY A 211 -8.22 22.28 10.75
CA GLY A 211 -8.20 21.02 10.05
C GLY A 211 -7.06 20.92 9.04
N VAL A 212 -7.05 19.81 8.31
CA VAL A 212 -6.00 19.45 7.37
C VAL A 212 -6.53 19.56 5.96
N VAL A 213 -5.86 20.32 5.10
CA VAL A 213 -6.22 20.43 3.68
C VAL A 213 -6.04 19.08 3.00
N ARG A 214 -7.03 18.69 2.20
CA ARG A 214 -6.97 17.47 1.40
C ARG A 214 -7.54 17.71 0.02
N LEU A 215 -6.88 17.12 -0.96
CA LEU A 215 -7.23 17.28 -2.36
C LEU A 215 -8.26 16.23 -2.81
N THR A 216 -8.76 16.44 -4.03
CA THR A 216 -9.66 15.51 -4.70
C THR A 216 -9.00 14.13 -4.85
N GLU A 217 -9.77 13.07 -4.62
CA GLU A 217 -9.29 11.70 -4.68
C GLU A 217 -9.58 11.09 -6.06
N ASN A 218 -8.56 10.49 -6.67
CA ASN A 218 -8.77 9.66 -7.85
C ASN A 218 -9.54 8.39 -7.48
N ARG A 219 -10.65 8.13 -8.17
CA ARG A 219 -11.43 6.92 -8.01
C ARG A 219 -10.58 5.67 -8.27
N LYS A 220 -10.50 4.78 -7.28
CA LYS A 220 -9.78 3.51 -7.41
C LYS A 220 -10.61 2.48 -8.20
N PRO A 221 -9.96 1.52 -8.90
CA PRO A 221 -10.65 0.37 -9.46
C PRO A 221 -11.49 -0.33 -8.39
N PHE A 222 -12.70 -0.78 -8.74
CA PHE A 222 -13.65 -1.46 -7.86
C PHE A 222 -14.35 -0.59 -6.79
N VAL A 223 -14.10 0.73 -6.74
CA VAL A 223 -14.94 1.65 -5.96
C VAL A 223 -16.15 2.04 -6.81
N PRO A 224 -17.40 1.98 -6.30
CA PRO A 224 -18.58 2.44 -7.04
C PRO A 224 -18.52 3.94 -7.36
N ASN A 225 -19.33 4.40 -8.33
CA ASN A 225 -19.50 5.82 -8.59
C ASN A 225 -20.28 6.50 -7.46
N ASN A 226 -20.01 7.78 -7.20
CA ASN A 226 -20.80 8.59 -6.28
C ASN A 226 -22.26 8.68 -6.76
N ASP A 227 -23.20 8.60 -5.83
CA ASP A 227 -24.64 8.75 -6.07
C ASP A 227 -25.07 10.12 -5.49
N VAL A 228 -25.04 11.14 -6.34
CA VAL A 228 -25.30 12.55 -5.96
C VAL A 228 -26.76 12.73 -5.54
N GLU A 229 -27.70 12.10 -6.25
CA GLU A 229 -29.14 12.21 -5.99
C GLU A 229 -29.52 11.66 -4.61
N ARG A 230 -28.94 10.52 -4.22
CA ARG A 230 -29.18 9.94 -2.88
C ARG A 230 -28.22 10.46 -1.83
N ASN A 231 -27.35 11.41 -2.17
CA ASN A 231 -26.33 11.97 -1.29
C ASN A 231 -25.44 10.89 -0.65
N ARG A 232 -24.98 9.94 -1.46
CA ARG A 232 -24.11 8.84 -1.04
C ARG A 232 -22.80 8.89 -1.82
N TRP A 233 -21.75 9.29 -1.12
CA TRP A 233 -20.43 9.48 -1.68
C TRP A 233 -19.52 8.32 -1.26
N HIS A 234 -18.74 7.80 -2.19
CA HIS A 234 -17.80 6.70 -1.95
C HIS A 234 -16.34 7.16 -1.95
N TYR A 235 -16.05 8.24 -2.68
CA TYR A 235 -14.75 8.89 -2.75
C TYR A 235 -14.92 10.40 -2.79
N ARG A 236 -13.86 11.12 -2.41
CA ARG A 236 -13.86 12.59 -2.35
C ARG A 236 -13.68 13.17 -3.75
N ASP A 237 -14.76 13.65 -4.34
CA ASP A 237 -14.75 14.41 -5.60
C ASP A 237 -15.15 15.85 -5.30
N LEU A 238 -14.15 16.74 -5.21
CA LEU A 238 -14.39 18.11 -4.73
C LEU A 238 -15.25 18.95 -5.68
N GLU A 239 -15.15 18.72 -6.98
CA GLU A 239 -15.94 19.44 -7.97
C GLU A 239 -17.41 19.03 -7.86
N ALA A 240 -17.68 17.72 -7.87
CA ALA A 240 -19.04 17.21 -7.76
C ALA A 240 -19.66 17.51 -6.39
N MET A 241 -18.89 17.39 -5.30
CA MET A 241 -19.37 17.71 -3.95
C MET A 241 -19.60 19.22 -3.77
N GLY A 242 -18.72 20.05 -4.30
CA GLY A 242 -18.86 21.51 -4.29
C GLY A 242 -20.11 21.94 -5.04
N ALA A 243 -20.33 21.41 -6.24
CA ALA A 243 -21.54 21.68 -7.02
C ALA A 243 -22.83 21.24 -6.31
N ALA A 244 -22.84 20.06 -5.68
CA ALA A 244 -24.00 19.55 -4.95
C ALA A 244 -24.32 20.37 -3.69
N ALA A 245 -23.28 20.90 -3.03
CA ALA A 245 -23.43 21.62 -1.77
C ALA A 245 -23.42 23.16 -1.94
N GLY A 246 -23.17 23.68 -3.14
CA GLY A 246 -22.98 25.11 -3.39
C GLY A 246 -21.77 25.68 -2.67
N ALA A 247 -20.65 24.96 -2.72
CA ALA A 247 -19.38 25.30 -2.10
C ALA A 247 -18.25 25.25 -3.15
N GLU A 248 -17.18 26.01 -2.90
CA GLU A 248 -15.95 25.92 -3.67
C GLU A 248 -15.31 24.52 -3.49
N PRO A 249 -14.54 24.03 -4.48
CA PRO A 249 -13.87 22.72 -4.43
C PRO A 249 -12.65 22.72 -3.49
N ILE A 250 -12.81 23.31 -2.31
CA ILE A 250 -11.82 23.40 -1.24
C ILE A 250 -12.30 22.53 -0.09
N PHE A 251 -11.41 21.68 0.43
CA PHE A 251 -11.78 20.69 1.41
C PHE A 251 -10.78 20.60 2.57
N ILE A 252 -11.33 20.55 3.78
CA ILE A 252 -10.57 20.41 5.02
C ILE A 252 -11.11 19.24 5.85
N ASP A 253 -10.25 18.33 6.29
CA ASP A 253 -10.57 17.34 7.32
C ASP A 253 -10.40 17.98 8.71
N ALA A 254 -11.48 18.16 9.46
CA ALA A 254 -11.43 18.76 10.80
C ALA A 254 -10.53 17.95 11.74
N ASP A 255 -9.75 18.63 12.56
CA ASP A 255 -8.91 18.01 13.58
C ASP A 255 -9.74 17.51 14.77
N PHE A 256 -9.11 16.74 15.66
CA PHE A 256 -9.81 16.21 16.83
C PHE A 256 -10.25 17.34 17.79
N GLY A 257 -9.48 18.43 17.89
CA GLY A 257 -9.83 19.58 18.73
C GLY A 257 -11.09 20.31 18.29
N SER A 258 -11.40 20.27 17.00
CA SER A 258 -12.61 20.83 16.40
C SER A 258 -13.83 19.88 16.49
N THR A 259 -13.73 18.78 17.25
CA THR A 259 -14.82 17.84 17.47
C THR A 259 -15.91 18.46 18.33
N THR A 260 -17.14 18.45 17.84
CA THR A 260 -18.30 18.94 18.58
C THR A 260 -18.91 17.83 19.45
N PRO A 261 -19.14 18.04 20.76
CA PRO A 261 -19.75 17.04 21.63
C PRO A 261 -21.09 16.53 21.09
N GLY A 262 -21.22 15.20 20.96
CA GLY A 262 -22.43 14.57 20.42
C GLY A 262 -22.59 14.65 18.89
N GLY A 263 -21.63 15.28 18.19
CA GLY A 263 -21.55 15.33 16.73
C GLY A 263 -20.53 14.35 16.13
N PRO A 264 -20.18 14.56 14.85
CA PRO A 264 -19.12 13.79 14.18
C PRO A 264 -17.76 13.94 14.89
N ILE A 265 -17.01 12.83 14.96
CA ILE A 265 -15.71 12.77 15.61
C ILE A 265 -14.64 13.20 14.61
N GLY A 266 -13.95 14.31 14.86
CA GLY A 266 -12.87 14.84 14.03
C GLY A 266 -11.57 14.03 14.13
N GLY A 267 -10.53 14.45 13.41
CA GLY A 267 -9.22 13.80 13.43
C GLY A 267 -9.17 12.42 12.77
N GLN A 268 -10.15 12.10 11.91
CA GLN A 268 -10.29 10.80 11.26
C GLN A 268 -9.45 10.64 9.98
N THR A 269 -8.46 11.51 9.80
CA THR A 269 -7.55 11.48 8.67
C THR A 269 -6.50 10.39 8.90
N ARG A 270 -6.58 9.29 8.15
CA ARG A 270 -5.52 8.27 8.15
C ARG A 270 -4.27 8.82 7.47
N VAL A 271 -3.25 9.13 8.28
CA VAL A 271 -1.90 9.51 7.82
C VAL A 271 -0.88 8.38 8.08
N THR A 272 -1.35 7.18 8.42
CA THR A 272 -0.48 6.05 8.73
C THR A 272 -0.02 5.32 7.47
N LEU A 273 1.29 5.11 7.35
CA LEU A 273 1.90 4.30 6.30
C LEU A 273 2.43 3.00 6.91
N ARG A 274 1.83 1.86 6.58
CA ARG A 274 2.23 0.52 7.08
C ARG A 274 3.73 0.27 6.84
N ASN A 275 4.51 -0.08 7.86
CA ASN A 275 5.97 -0.23 7.75
C ASN A 275 6.44 -1.61 8.24
N GLU A 276 6.64 -2.55 7.32
CA GLU A 276 7.08 -3.92 7.64
C GLU A 276 8.54 -4.19 7.23
N HIS A 277 9.25 -3.16 6.77
CA HIS A 277 10.58 -3.32 6.20
C HIS A 277 11.58 -3.92 7.21
N MET A 278 11.38 -3.71 8.52
CA MET A 278 12.23 -4.30 9.55
C MET A 278 12.15 -5.83 9.58
N GLN A 279 10.94 -6.39 9.57
CA GLN A 279 10.75 -7.84 9.53
C GLN A 279 11.41 -8.43 8.28
N TYR A 280 11.18 -7.82 7.12
CA TYR A 280 11.82 -8.26 5.88
C TYR A 280 13.35 -8.15 5.92
N MET A 281 13.92 -7.08 6.48
CA MET A 281 15.38 -6.97 6.66
C MET A 281 15.94 -8.15 7.46
N VAL A 282 15.29 -8.51 8.57
CA VAL A 282 15.68 -9.67 9.40
C VAL A 282 15.59 -10.95 8.59
N THR A 283 14.50 -11.15 7.83
CA THR A 283 14.35 -12.33 6.97
C THR A 283 15.46 -12.43 5.92
N TRP A 284 15.73 -11.35 5.17
CA TRP A 284 16.70 -11.38 4.08
C TRP A 284 18.14 -11.54 4.56
N TYR A 285 18.54 -10.82 5.62
CA TYR A 285 19.87 -10.99 6.20
C TYR A 285 20.01 -12.32 6.93
N GLY A 286 18.96 -12.84 7.57
CA GLY A 286 18.94 -14.17 8.16
C GLY A 286 19.14 -15.27 7.10
N LEU A 287 18.42 -15.20 5.98
CA LEU A 287 18.60 -16.11 4.85
C LEU A 287 20.00 -15.99 4.24
N CYS A 288 20.53 -14.76 4.09
CA CYS A 288 21.89 -14.53 3.63
C CYS A 288 22.92 -15.21 4.56
N ALA A 289 22.80 -15.03 5.87
CA ALA A 289 23.72 -15.63 6.84
C ALA A 289 23.63 -17.17 6.84
N ALA A 290 22.42 -17.72 6.85
CA ALA A 290 22.20 -19.17 6.85
C ALA A 290 22.76 -19.83 5.57
N THR A 291 22.45 -19.27 4.41
CA THR A 291 22.90 -19.82 3.12
C THR A 291 24.41 -19.65 2.92
N SER A 292 24.99 -18.54 3.38
CA SER A 292 26.45 -18.34 3.41
C SER A 292 27.14 -19.36 4.32
N TYR A 293 26.59 -19.60 5.51
CA TYR A 293 27.12 -20.60 6.44
C TYR A 293 27.05 -22.02 5.87
N MET A 294 25.91 -22.40 5.29
CA MET A 294 25.76 -23.71 4.64
C MET A 294 26.76 -23.90 3.50
N TRP A 295 26.98 -22.86 2.69
CA TRP A 295 27.97 -22.89 1.63
C TRP A 295 29.40 -23.05 2.18
N TYR A 296 29.77 -22.26 3.21
CA TYR A 296 31.06 -22.34 3.87
C TYR A 296 31.31 -23.73 4.48
N ALA A 297 30.35 -24.27 5.21
CA ALA A 297 30.45 -25.58 5.84
C ALA A 297 30.59 -26.71 4.80
N LYS A 298 29.89 -26.61 3.66
CA LYS A 298 29.92 -27.62 2.61
C LYS A 298 31.22 -27.63 1.82
N PHE A 299 31.75 -26.46 1.48
CA PHE A 299 32.86 -26.35 0.52
C PHE A 299 34.20 -25.94 1.12
N ILE A 300 34.24 -25.26 2.27
CA ILE A 300 35.48 -24.78 2.89
C ILE A 300 35.86 -25.62 4.10
N LYS A 301 34.93 -25.82 5.06
CA LYS A 301 35.19 -26.65 6.26
C LYS A 301 35.53 -28.10 5.92
N LYS A 302 35.11 -28.60 4.75
CA LYS A 302 35.39 -29.96 4.28
C LYS A 302 36.76 -30.10 3.58
N MET A 303 37.42 -28.98 3.27
CA MET A 303 38.76 -28.95 2.65
C MET A 303 39.89 -28.72 3.67
N VAL A 304 39.55 -28.30 4.89
CA VAL A 304 40.44 -28.22 6.06
C VAL A 304 40.27 -29.49 6.88
#